data_AF-A0A970DKF4-F1
#
_entry.id   AF-A0A970DKF4-F1
#
_cell.length_a   1.000
_cell.length_b   1.000
_cell.length_c   1.000
_cell.angle_alpha   90.00
_cell.angle_beta   90.00
_cell.angle_gamma   90.00
#
_symmetry.space_group_name_H-M   'P 1'
#
loop_
_entity.id
_entity.type
_entity.pdbx_description
1 polymer ?
#
loop_
_entity_poly.entity_id
_entity_poly.type
_entity_poly.pdbx_seq_one_letter_code
_entity_poly.pdbx_strand_id
1 'polypeptide(L)'
;MKVWDLLKSFVLPVHMIKYKSMNLAIALGIFVISSFLLGIPVSSNRIVNESDIRGNYNYLVLEQLPDTPVVNNVIADLVSKELAVEDGRELKSEVLGEIAYYIREIAFDADGVRKKLVIVVDLFDVNKVYLDEEEVAFNPLEKFTVEEFPYEENVEYYLLMLSSDALYFQAHPWGIDKLNKSHYGRPLKTVSKKVYYQNNIPDFRFHIDNPKDNGYKIGDYILEQLIIGNVNTIKLKSYSFSFLICVLFTLITVIILWVFFRKNGIMKKFKEYYNIAAIASVPVTIVFFIFLWFFPKLLNIYIYVFSLFYLISLAAINNTEDLV
;
A
#
# COMPACT_ATOMS: atom_id res chain seq x y z
N MET A 1 -43.78 -1.76 6.70
CA MET A 1 -43.31 -2.38 5.44
C MET A 1 -42.68 -3.72 5.80
N LYS A 2 -43.09 -4.86 5.22
CA LYS A 2 -42.51 -6.16 5.57
C LYS A 2 -41.05 -6.19 5.07
N VAL A 3 -40.13 -6.81 5.83
CA VAL A 3 -38.70 -6.89 5.49
C VAL A 3 -38.46 -7.44 4.08
N TRP A 4 -39.34 -8.34 3.62
CA TRP A 4 -39.29 -8.93 2.28
C TRP A 4 -39.54 -7.92 1.15
N ASP A 5 -40.47 -6.99 1.35
CA ASP A 5 -40.78 -5.94 0.36
C ASP A 5 -39.66 -4.88 0.29
N LEU A 6 -38.95 -4.69 1.40
CA LEU A 6 -37.75 -3.87 1.47
C LEU A 6 -36.60 -4.52 0.68
N LEU A 7 -36.30 -5.80 0.92
CA LEU A 7 -35.25 -6.54 0.21
C LEU A 7 -35.51 -6.64 -1.30
N LYS A 8 -36.75 -6.94 -1.70
CA LYS A 8 -37.15 -6.95 -3.12
C LYS A 8 -36.88 -5.61 -3.80
N SER A 9 -37.07 -4.50 -3.10
CA SER A 9 -36.83 -3.17 -3.68
C SER A 9 -35.37 -2.78 -3.87
N PHE A 10 -34.43 -3.54 -3.31
CA PHE A 10 -32.99 -3.38 -3.57
C PHE A 10 -32.48 -4.26 -4.70
N VAL A 11 -33.22 -5.30 -5.09
CA VAL A 11 -32.77 -6.29 -6.10
C VAL A 11 -33.57 -6.19 -7.40
N LEU A 12 -34.87 -5.87 -7.31
CA LEU A 12 -35.75 -5.75 -8.48
C LEU A 12 -35.79 -4.29 -8.97
N PRO A 13 -35.24 -3.99 -10.16
CA PRO A 13 -35.18 -2.63 -10.70
C PRO A 13 -36.48 -1.83 -10.68
N VAL A 14 -37.59 -2.48 -11.05
CA VAL A 14 -38.90 -1.83 -11.16
C VAL A 14 -39.36 -1.25 -9.82
N HIS A 15 -38.98 -1.87 -8.70
CA HIS A 15 -39.33 -1.41 -7.36
C HIS A 15 -38.39 -0.33 -6.81
N MET A 16 -37.27 -0.05 -7.48
CA MET A 16 -36.33 1.01 -7.07
C MET A 16 -36.89 2.41 -7.35
N ILE A 17 -37.82 2.55 -8.30
CA ILE A 17 -38.38 3.86 -8.71
C ILE A 17 -38.99 4.64 -7.54
N LYS A 18 -39.48 3.96 -6.49
CA LYS A 18 -40.01 4.60 -5.28
C LYS A 18 -38.97 5.46 -4.55
N TYR A 19 -37.69 5.22 -4.76
CA TYR A 19 -36.59 5.98 -4.17
C TYR A 19 -36.14 7.18 -5.03
N LYS A 20 -36.75 7.44 -6.18
CA LYS A 20 -36.37 8.56 -7.07
C LYS A 20 -36.39 9.93 -6.36
N SER A 21 -37.28 10.11 -5.38
CA SER A 21 -37.46 11.35 -4.62
C SER A 21 -36.61 11.45 -3.35
N MET A 22 -35.85 10.39 -3.00
CA MET A 22 -34.99 10.32 -1.80
C MET A 22 -34.07 11.54 -1.66
N ASN A 23 -33.70 11.90 -0.44
CA ASN A 23 -32.75 12.99 -0.21
C ASN A 23 -31.36 12.62 -0.79
N LEU A 24 -30.75 13.57 -1.51
CA LEU A 24 -29.43 13.39 -2.13
C LEU A 24 -28.34 13.08 -1.08
N ALA A 25 -28.47 13.61 0.13
CA ALA A 25 -27.57 13.32 1.24
C ALA A 25 -27.59 11.83 1.63
N ILE A 26 -28.76 11.18 1.53
CA ILE A 26 -28.89 9.74 1.80
C ILE A 26 -28.19 8.94 0.69
N ALA A 27 -28.35 9.34 -0.57
CA ALA A 27 -27.67 8.71 -1.70
C ALA A 27 -26.15 8.81 -1.57
N LEU A 28 -25.62 10.00 -1.24
CA LEU A 28 -24.20 10.19 -0.97
C LEU A 28 -23.73 9.33 0.21
N GLY A 29 -24.49 9.29 1.30
CA GLY A 29 -24.21 8.45 2.46
C GLY A 29 -24.09 6.97 2.10
N ILE A 30 -24.96 6.44 1.23
CA ILE A 30 -24.87 5.06 0.75
C ILE A 30 -23.54 4.81 0.03
N PHE A 31 -23.12 5.67 -0.89
CA PHE A 31 -21.85 5.49 -1.60
C PHE A 31 -20.63 5.58 -0.68
N VAL A 32 -20.65 6.51 0.27
CA VAL A 32 -19.58 6.65 1.27
C VAL A 32 -19.51 5.38 2.13
N ILE A 33 -20.63 4.90 2.66
CA ILE A 33 -20.69 3.66 3.46
C ILE A 33 -20.21 2.45 2.62
N SER A 34 -20.69 2.32 1.39
CA SER A 34 -20.22 1.28 0.45
C SER A 34 -18.70 1.33 0.26
N SER A 35 -18.11 2.52 0.13
CA SER A 35 -16.66 2.66 -0.05
C SER A 35 -15.87 2.14 1.14
N PHE A 36 -16.32 2.42 2.38
CA PHE A 36 -15.68 1.90 3.58
C PHE A 36 -15.87 0.39 3.70
N LEU A 37 -17.07 -0.12 3.42
CA LEU A 37 -17.35 -1.56 3.44
C LEU A 37 -16.44 -2.33 2.46
N LEU A 38 -16.30 -1.87 1.21
CA LEU A 38 -15.44 -2.54 0.24
C LEU A 38 -13.94 -2.35 0.54
N GLY A 39 -13.55 -1.29 1.24
CA GLY A 39 -12.18 -1.07 1.69
C GLY A 39 -11.71 -2.09 2.72
N ILE A 40 -12.59 -2.54 3.63
CA ILE A 40 -12.24 -3.43 4.76
C ILE A 40 -11.56 -4.74 4.30
N PRO A 41 -12.16 -5.57 3.41
CA PRO A 41 -11.59 -6.87 3.06
C PRO A 41 -10.24 -6.73 2.33
N VAL A 42 -10.11 -5.73 1.46
CA VAL A 42 -8.87 -5.46 0.71
C VAL A 42 -7.76 -4.99 1.66
N SER A 43 -8.11 -4.11 2.60
CA SER A 43 -7.17 -3.54 3.57
C SER A 43 -6.62 -4.55 4.59
N SER A 44 -7.36 -5.63 4.82
CA SER A 44 -7.02 -6.67 5.80
C SER A 44 -6.27 -7.86 5.19
N ASN A 45 -6.09 -7.88 3.87
CA ASN A 45 -5.49 -9.02 3.18
C ASN A 45 -3.96 -8.97 3.24
N ARG A 46 -3.39 -9.64 4.26
CA ARG A 46 -1.94 -9.76 4.47
C ARG A 46 -1.22 -10.45 3.31
N ILE A 47 -1.87 -11.39 2.62
CA ILE A 47 -1.27 -12.17 1.52
C ILE A 47 -0.89 -11.24 0.36
N VAL A 48 -1.74 -10.26 0.04
CA VAL A 48 -1.44 -9.28 -1.02
C VAL A 48 -0.21 -8.44 -0.64
N ASN A 49 -0.16 -7.93 0.60
CA ASN A 49 0.98 -7.14 1.09
C ASN A 49 2.29 -7.93 1.06
N GLU A 50 2.26 -9.16 1.54
CA GLU A 50 3.41 -10.05 1.57
C GLU A 50 3.87 -10.39 0.15
N SER A 51 2.95 -10.68 -0.77
CA SER A 51 3.29 -10.95 -2.17
C SER A 51 3.92 -9.76 -2.89
N ASP A 52 3.54 -8.53 -2.56
CA ASP A 52 4.09 -7.31 -3.16
C ASP A 52 5.54 -7.05 -2.72
N ILE A 53 5.92 -7.50 -1.53
CA ILE A 53 7.28 -7.33 -0.97
C ILE A 53 8.14 -8.55 -1.26
N ARG A 54 7.74 -9.75 -0.82
CA ARG A 54 8.50 -11.00 -1.04
C ARG A 54 8.58 -11.40 -2.52
N GLY A 55 7.54 -11.10 -3.30
CA GLY A 55 7.53 -11.36 -4.75
C GLY A 55 8.35 -10.37 -5.58
N ASN A 56 8.88 -9.31 -4.96
CA ASN A 56 9.61 -8.26 -5.66
C ASN A 56 11.13 -8.48 -5.54
N TYR A 57 11.78 -8.61 -6.70
CA TYR A 57 13.22 -8.83 -6.84
C TYR A 57 14.08 -7.88 -6.00
N ASN A 58 13.66 -6.63 -5.85
CA ASN A 58 14.42 -5.62 -5.17
C ASN A 58 14.61 -5.90 -3.68
N TYR A 59 13.71 -6.68 -3.06
CA TYR A 59 13.83 -7.09 -1.66
C TYR A 59 14.51 -8.45 -1.48
N LEU A 60 14.70 -9.20 -2.57
CA LEU A 60 15.26 -10.56 -2.53
C LEU A 60 16.67 -10.59 -1.92
N VAL A 61 17.43 -9.50 -2.02
CA VAL A 61 18.74 -9.35 -1.36
C VAL A 61 18.70 -9.68 0.14
N LEU A 62 17.58 -9.37 0.82
CA LEU A 62 17.42 -9.61 2.25
C LEU A 62 17.22 -11.11 2.54
N GLU A 63 16.49 -11.83 1.68
CA GLU A 63 16.29 -13.29 1.82
C GLU A 63 17.55 -14.10 1.39
N GLN A 64 18.48 -13.47 0.67
CA GLN A 64 19.66 -14.11 0.07
C GLN A 64 20.94 -14.01 0.90
N LEU A 65 20.89 -13.41 2.09
CA LEU A 65 22.07 -13.30 2.96
C LEU A 65 22.64 -14.70 3.24
N PRO A 66 23.91 -14.99 2.89
CA PRO A 66 24.45 -16.32 3.04
C PRO A 66 24.91 -16.58 4.48
N ASP A 67 24.71 -17.81 4.95
CA ASP A 67 25.24 -18.25 6.26
C ASP A 67 26.77 -18.37 6.19
N THR A 68 27.44 -17.27 6.51
CA THR A 68 28.90 -17.16 6.49
C THR A 68 29.39 -16.42 7.74
N PRO A 69 30.60 -16.72 8.22
CA PRO A 69 31.19 -15.99 9.35
C PRO A 69 31.29 -14.49 9.11
N VAL A 70 31.52 -14.06 7.86
CA VAL A 70 31.63 -12.63 7.52
C VAL A 70 30.29 -11.92 7.75
N VAL A 71 29.20 -12.46 7.19
CA VAL A 71 27.84 -11.93 7.38
C VAL A 71 27.49 -11.94 8.86
N ASN A 72 27.64 -13.10 9.52
CA ASN A 72 27.23 -13.26 10.91
C ASN A 72 28.00 -12.33 11.86
N ASN A 73 29.29 -12.08 11.61
CA ASN A 73 30.08 -11.15 12.42
C ASN A 73 29.66 -9.69 12.23
N VAL A 74 29.35 -9.25 11.00
CA VAL A 74 28.83 -7.90 10.75
C VAL A 74 27.50 -7.70 11.47
N ILE A 75 26.61 -8.70 11.41
CA ILE A 75 25.32 -8.63 12.09
C ILE A 75 25.47 -8.70 13.61
N ALA A 76 26.37 -9.55 14.14
CA ALA A 76 26.65 -9.59 15.57
C ALA A 76 27.18 -8.26 16.10
N ASP A 77 28.03 -7.58 15.34
CA ASP A 77 28.50 -6.23 15.66
C ASP A 77 27.37 -5.19 15.66
N LEU A 78 26.44 -5.25 14.70
CA LEU A 78 25.26 -4.38 14.68
C LEU A 78 24.29 -4.66 15.84
N VAL A 79 24.01 -5.94 16.14
CA VAL A 79 23.17 -6.34 17.28
C VAL A 79 23.79 -5.90 18.61
N SER A 80 25.12 -5.92 18.72
CA SER A 80 25.83 -5.40 19.90
C SER A 80 25.65 -3.90 20.15
N LYS A 81 25.08 -3.16 19.19
CA LYS A 81 24.73 -1.75 19.37
C LYS A 81 23.39 -1.54 20.04
N GLU A 82 22.64 -2.61 20.32
CA GLU A 82 21.39 -2.56 21.09
C GLU A 82 20.38 -1.55 20.54
N LEU A 83 20.24 -1.52 19.22
CA LEU A 83 19.35 -0.59 18.52
C LEU A 83 17.89 -0.98 18.76
N ALA A 84 17.16 -0.14 19.48
CA ALA A 84 15.77 -0.38 19.85
C ALA A 84 14.95 0.90 19.80
N VAL A 85 13.67 0.77 19.43
CA VAL A 85 12.73 1.88 19.51
C VAL A 85 12.31 2.10 20.96
N GLU A 86 12.45 3.33 21.42
CA GLU A 86 11.97 3.80 22.71
C GLU A 86 10.67 4.61 22.56
N ASP A 87 9.79 4.48 23.55
CA ASP A 87 8.48 5.14 23.62
C ASP A 87 7.61 4.98 22.35
N GLY A 88 7.89 3.96 21.54
CA GLY A 88 7.24 3.69 20.27
C GLY A 88 7.46 4.76 19.20
N ARG A 89 8.53 5.57 19.31
CA ARG A 89 8.75 6.73 18.43
C ARG A 89 10.13 6.77 17.78
N GLU A 90 11.18 6.60 18.56
CA GLU A 90 12.55 6.91 18.14
C GLU A 90 13.47 5.72 18.38
N LEU A 91 14.29 5.37 17.40
CA LEU A 91 15.35 4.39 17.53
C LEU A 91 16.52 5.00 18.29
N LYS A 92 16.99 4.32 19.32
CA LYS A 92 18.15 4.74 20.10
C LYS A 92 19.14 3.59 20.30
N SER A 93 20.34 3.97 20.73
CA SER A 93 21.42 3.07 21.13
C SER A 93 22.20 3.72 22.27
N GLU A 94 22.30 3.02 23.41
CA GLU A 94 23.17 3.46 24.51
C GLU A 94 24.66 3.24 24.17
N VAL A 95 24.97 2.41 23.19
CA VAL A 95 26.33 1.96 22.84
C VAL A 95 27.02 2.88 21.84
N LEU A 96 26.29 3.40 20.84
CA LEU A 96 26.91 4.17 19.75
C LEU A 96 27.33 5.58 20.16
N GLY A 97 26.78 6.14 21.23
CA GLY A 97 27.07 7.50 21.69
C GLY A 97 26.78 8.56 20.62
N GLU A 98 27.44 9.72 20.73
CA GLU A 98 27.32 10.81 19.74
C GLU A 98 28.24 10.56 18.54
N ILE A 99 27.74 9.82 17.55
CA ILE A 99 28.38 9.66 16.24
C ILE A 99 27.47 10.21 15.15
N ALA A 100 28.05 10.76 14.07
CA ALA A 100 27.26 11.27 12.95
C ALA A 100 26.46 10.14 12.28
N TYR A 101 27.10 9.04 11.93
CA TYR A 101 26.44 7.80 11.52
C TYR A 101 27.42 6.63 11.62
N TYR A 102 26.87 5.42 11.72
CA TYR A 102 27.60 4.17 11.67
C TYR A 102 27.36 3.48 10.33
N ILE A 103 28.41 2.90 9.72
CA ILE A 103 28.27 2.20 8.44
C ILE A 103 28.97 0.84 8.44
N ARG A 104 28.31 -0.14 7.83
CA ARG A 104 28.85 -1.48 7.53
C ARG A 104 28.44 -1.89 6.13
N GLU A 105 29.23 -2.74 5.51
CA GLU A 105 28.89 -3.33 4.21
C GLU A 105 28.95 -4.86 4.31
N ILE A 106 27.96 -5.51 3.71
CA ILE A 106 27.95 -6.95 3.48
C ILE A 106 27.98 -7.16 1.96
N ALA A 107 29.01 -7.84 1.48
CA ALA A 107 29.17 -8.15 0.06
C ALA A 107 29.19 -9.67 -0.16
N PHE A 108 28.32 -10.16 -1.04
CA PHE A 108 28.17 -11.59 -1.32
C PHE A 108 27.71 -11.84 -2.76
N ASP A 109 27.86 -13.06 -3.25
CA ASP A 109 27.44 -13.46 -4.58
C ASP A 109 26.16 -14.29 -4.50
N ALA A 110 25.14 -13.92 -5.28
CA ALA A 110 23.88 -14.65 -5.40
C ALA A 110 23.38 -14.58 -6.85
N ASP A 111 22.98 -15.72 -7.41
CA ASP A 111 22.45 -15.84 -8.78
C ASP A 111 23.36 -15.23 -9.87
N GLY A 112 24.68 -15.27 -9.68
CA GLY A 112 25.65 -14.70 -10.64
C GLY A 112 25.83 -13.18 -10.55
N VAL A 113 25.23 -12.54 -9.54
CA VAL A 113 25.37 -11.10 -9.24
C VAL A 113 26.05 -10.90 -7.90
N ARG A 114 27.04 -10.01 -7.87
CA ARG A 114 27.66 -9.52 -6.65
C ARG A 114 26.74 -8.49 -6.00
N LYS A 115 26.13 -8.83 -4.87
CA LYS A 115 25.26 -7.95 -4.09
C LYS A 115 26.05 -7.30 -2.97
N LYS A 116 25.90 -5.98 -2.83
CA LYS A 116 26.50 -5.16 -1.78
C LYS A 116 25.39 -4.48 -0.98
N LEU A 117 25.19 -4.93 0.25
CA LEU A 117 24.24 -4.36 1.19
C LEU A 117 24.98 -3.41 2.13
N VAL A 118 24.76 -2.11 1.94
CA VAL A 118 25.26 -1.05 2.81
C VAL A 118 24.26 -0.86 3.95
N ILE A 119 24.72 -1.01 5.18
CA ILE A 119 23.93 -0.84 6.39
C ILE A 119 24.38 0.45 7.08
N VAL A 120 23.46 1.40 7.23
CA VAL A 120 23.71 2.70 7.88
C VAL A 120 22.87 2.79 9.15
N VAL A 121 23.45 3.28 10.24
CA VAL A 121 22.72 3.70 11.44
C VAL A 121 22.94 5.20 11.60
N ASP A 122 21.87 5.98 11.54
CA ASP A 122 21.91 7.45 11.63
C ASP A 122 20.98 7.88 12.76
N LEU A 123 21.58 8.19 13.91
CA LEU A 123 20.86 8.56 15.13
C LEU A 123 20.95 10.08 15.31
N PHE A 124 19.85 10.77 15.06
CA PHE A 124 19.68 12.22 15.20
C PHE A 124 18.51 12.55 16.14
N ASP A 125 18.45 13.79 16.64
CA ASP A 125 17.29 14.28 17.38
C ASP A 125 16.13 14.54 16.41
N VAL A 126 15.10 13.68 16.49
CA VAL A 126 13.93 13.77 15.60
C VAL A 126 13.27 15.14 15.69
N ASN A 127 13.18 15.78 16.86
CA ASN A 127 12.47 17.06 16.94
C ASN A 127 13.23 18.18 16.23
N LYS A 128 14.56 18.23 16.41
CA LYS A 128 15.39 19.26 15.78
C LYS A 128 15.44 19.13 14.27
N VAL A 129 15.56 17.90 13.75
CA VAL A 129 15.55 17.65 12.31
C VAL A 129 14.21 18.04 11.69
N TYR A 130 13.09 17.75 12.33
CA TYR A 130 11.77 18.11 11.81
C TYR A 130 11.42 19.61 11.98
N LEU A 131 12.20 20.34 12.78
CA LEU A 131 12.13 21.80 12.93
C LEU A 131 13.17 22.53 12.04
N ASP A 132 13.88 21.81 11.17
CA ASP A 132 14.96 22.33 10.32
C ASP A 132 16.10 23.00 11.13
N GLU A 133 16.30 22.57 12.40
CA GLU A 133 17.38 23.06 13.26
C GLU A 133 18.68 22.25 13.07
N GLU A 134 18.57 21.01 12.65
CA GLU A 134 19.67 20.08 12.35
C GLU A 134 19.38 19.29 11.06
N GLU A 135 20.43 18.92 10.33
CA GLU A 135 20.31 18.05 9.15
C GLU A 135 20.64 16.60 9.51
N VAL A 136 20.00 15.66 8.83
CA VAL A 136 20.37 14.23 8.95
C VAL A 136 21.78 14.01 8.42
N ALA A 137 22.58 13.21 9.11
CA ALA A 137 23.98 13.01 8.73
C ALA A 137 24.11 12.17 7.45
N PHE A 138 23.17 11.27 7.19
CA PHE A 138 23.12 10.45 5.99
C PHE A 138 21.81 10.65 5.23
N ASN A 139 21.80 11.53 4.23
CA ASN A 139 20.69 11.65 3.28
C ASN A 139 20.88 10.69 2.09
N PRO A 140 20.06 9.64 1.90
CA PRO A 140 20.21 8.68 0.80
C PRO A 140 20.13 9.32 -0.60
N LEU A 141 19.42 10.44 -0.75
CA LEU A 141 19.30 11.13 -2.04
C LEU A 141 20.61 11.79 -2.48
N GLU A 142 21.50 12.07 -1.53
CA GLU A 142 22.78 12.74 -1.78
C GLU A 142 23.95 11.77 -1.66
N LYS A 143 23.87 10.81 -0.71
CA LYS A 143 24.96 9.89 -0.35
C LYS A 143 24.79 8.47 -0.86
N PHE A 144 23.63 8.06 -1.35
CA PHE A 144 23.45 6.74 -1.96
C PHE A 144 23.06 6.89 -3.42
N THR A 145 24.00 7.45 -4.18
CA THR A 145 23.86 7.90 -5.57
C THR A 145 24.78 7.11 -6.50
N VAL A 146 24.54 7.18 -7.81
CA VAL A 146 25.40 6.55 -8.81
C VAL A 146 26.79 7.18 -8.91
N GLU A 147 26.97 8.40 -8.41
CA GLU A 147 28.28 9.05 -8.32
C GLU A 147 29.16 8.39 -7.25
N GLU A 148 28.59 8.07 -6.09
CA GLU A 148 29.30 7.40 -4.99
C GLU A 148 29.34 5.87 -5.17
N PHE A 149 28.28 5.29 -5.72
CA PHE A 149 28.11 3.86 -5.97
C PHE A 149 27.88 3.61 -7.48
N PRO A 150 28.94 3.71 -8.30
CA PRO A 150 28.82 3.63 -9.75
C PRO A 150 28.35 2.25 -10.21
N TYR A 151 27.69 2.24 -11.36
CA TYR A 151 27.28 1.01 -12.01
C TYR A 151 28.50 0.15 -12.40
N GLU A 152 28.47 -1.10 -11.99
CA GLU A 152 29.40 -2.14 -12.41
C GLU A 152 28.60 -3.35 -12.93
N GLU A 153 29.08 -3.99 -13.99
CA GLU A 153 28.41 -5.13 -14.60
C GLU A 153 28.32 -6.29 -13.59
N ASN A 154 27.12 -6.86 -13.41
CA ASN A 154 26.84 -7.90 -12.42
C ASN A 154 27.10 -7.49 -10.96
N VAL A 155 27.06 -6.20 -10.63
CA VAL A 155 27.11 -5.70 -9.25
C VAL A 155 25.85 -4.91 -8.93
N GLU A 156 25.24 -5.19 -7.78
CA GLU A 156 24.05 -4.50 -7.30
C GLU A 156 24.27 -3.95 -5.90
N TYR A 157 23.99 -2.65 -5.74
CA TYR A 157 24.07 -1.95 -4.46
C TYR A 157 22.68 -1.82 -3.83
N TYR A 158 22.61 -2.04 -2.53
CA TYR A 158 21.41 -1.91 -1.71
C TYR A 158 21.75 -1.15 -0.43
N LEU A 159 20.77 -0.42 0.09
CA LEU A 159 20.89 0.34 1.33
C LEU A 159 19.83 -0.14 2.33
N LEU A 160 20.27 -0.47 3.53
CA LEU A 160 19.46 -0.64 4.72
C LEU A 160 19.87 0.45 5.71
N MET A 161 18.97 1.39 6.00
CA MET A 161 19.24 2.48 6.93
C MET A 161 18.31 2.40 8.13
N LEU A 162 18.91 2.38 9.31
CA LEU A 162 18.28 2.47 10.62
C LEU A 162 18.43 3.91 11.09
N SER A 163 17.48 4.77 10.69
CA SER A 163 17.44 6.18 11.07
C SER A 163 16.69 6.35 12.39
N SER A 164 16.89 7.42 13.16
CA SER A 164 16.13 7.67 14.40
C SER A 164 14.62 7.53 14.26
N ASP A 165 14.03 7.98 13.14
CA ASP A 165 12.58 8.01 12.96
C ASP A 165 12.00 6.81 12.17
N ALA A 166 12.84 6.04 11.48
CA ALA A 166 12.39 5.03 10.53
C ALA A 166 13.39 3.93 10.18
N LEU A 167 12.83 2.81 9.72
CA LEU A 167 13.50 1.79 8.94
C LEU A 167 13.40 2.16 7.45
N TYR A 168 14.54 2.32 6.78
CA TYR A 168 14.61 2.65 5.36
C TYR A 168 15.33 1.55 4.58
N PHE A 169 14.75 1.14 3.46
CA PHE A 169 15.37 0.24 2.50
C PHE A 169 15.38 0.87 1.12
N GLN A 170 16.48 0.72 0.39
CA GLN A 170 16.56 1.15 -1.01
C GLN A 170 17.32 0.11 -1.84
N ALA A 171 16.69 -0.31 -2.92
CA ALA A 171 17.33 -1.04 -4.00
C ALA A 171 17.87 -0.06 -5.04
N HIS A 172 19.16 -0.23 -5.30
CA HIS A 172 19.96 0.52 -6.27
C HIS A 172 20.16 2.02 -5.92
N PRO A 173 21.32 2.58 -6.28
CA PRO A 173 21.63 3.98 -5.98
C PRO A 173 20.76 4.94 -6.79
N TRP A 174 20.52 6.13 -6.24
CA TRP A 174 19.77 7.18 -6.91
C TRP A 174 20.46 7.58 -8.21
N GLY A 175 19.68 7.69 -9.30
CA GLY A 175 20.19 8.04 -10.62
C GLY A 175 20.44 6.83 -11.54
N ILE A 176 20.38 5.60 -11.03
CA ILE A 176 20.58 4.36 -11.82
C ILE A 176 19.59 4.25 -13.00
N ASP A 177 18.37 4.76 -12.81
CA ASP A 177 17.30 4.77 -13.82
C ASP A 177 17.75 5.49 -15.11
N LYS A 178 18.60 6.52 -15.00
CA LYS A 178 19.08 7.30 -16.15
C LYS A 178 20.08 6.50 -17.01
N LEU A 179 20.69 5.46 -16.45
CA LEU A 179 21.67 4.64 -17.14
C LEU A 179 21.04 3.55 -18.02
N ASN A 180 19.72 3.31 -17.90
CA ASN A 180 18.97 2.32 -18.67
C ASN A 180 19.62 0.92 -18.68
N LYS A 181 20.18 0.51 -17.54
CA LYS A 181 20.83 -0.80 -17.36
C LYS A 181 19.85 -1.85 -16.90
N SER A 182 20.19 -3.12 -17.14
CA SER A 182 19.38 -4.26 -16.71
C SER A 182 20.27 -5.45 -16.37
N HIS A 183 19.84 -6.27 -15.40
CA HIS A 183 20.41 -7.58 -15.12
C HIS A 183 19.34 -8.64 -15.36
N TYR A 184 19.67 -9.69 -16.14
CA TYR A 184 18.74 -10.76 -16.51
C TYR A 184 17.40 -10.27 -17.07
N GLY A 185 17.43 -9.21 -17.89
CA GLY A 185 16.24 -8.61 -18.49
C GLY A 185 15.38 -7.78 -17.53
N ARG A 186 15.82 -7.59 -16.28
CA ARG A 186 15.14 -6.72 -15.29
C ARG A 186 15.83 -5.36 -15.27
N PRO A 187 15.11 -4.26 -15.55
CA PRO A 187 15.71 -2.93 -15.50
C PRO A 187 16.11 -2.60 -14.06
N LEU A 188 17.34 -2.11 -13.89
CA LEU A 188 17.80 -1.59 -12.61
C LEU A 188 17.13 -0.23 -12.37
N LYS A 189 16.37 -0.14 -11.28
CA LYS A 189 15.59 1.05 -10.94
C LYS A 189 15.72 1.40 -9.47
N THR A 190 15.81 2.69 -9.16
CA THR A 190 15.81 3.13 -7.76
C THR A 190 14.44 2.81 -7.15
N VAL A 191 14.40 1.92 -6.16
CA VAL A 191 13.16 1.61 -5.43
C VAL A 191 13.44 1.69 -3.95
N SER A 192 12.76 2.61 -3.27
CA SER A 192 12.91 2.81 -1.83
C SER A 192 11.62 2.62 -1.06
N LYS A 193 11.79 2.32 0.23
CA LYS A 193 10.74 2.12 1.21
C LYS A 193 11.19 2.71 2.54
N LYS A 194 10.46 3.73 3.02
CA LYS A 194 10.60 4.26 4.39
C LYS A 194 9.42 3.76 5.23
N VAL A 195 9.70 3.18 6.38
CA VAL A 195 8.73 2.76 7.39
C VAL A 195 9.04 3.50 8.68
N TYR A 196 8.20 4.48 9.03
CA TYR A 196 8.33 5.18 10.32
C TYR A 196 8.05 4.24 11.48
N TYR A 197 8.85 4.32 12.54
CA TYR A 197 8.62 3.49 13.73
C TYR A 197 7.29 3.81 14.39
N GLN A 198 7.03 5.09 14.58
CA GLN A 198 5.79 5.59 15.14
C GLN A 198 4.58 5.08 14.34
N ASN A 199 3.64 4.45 15.05
CA ASN A 199 2.38 3.89 14.55
C ASN A 199 2.49 2.69 13.59
N ASN A 200 3.67 2.30 13.10
CA ASN A 200 3.81 1.17 12.18
C ASN A 200 4.57 -0.02 12.78
N ILE A 201 5.72 0.21 13.41
CA ILE A 201 6.56 -0.81 14.05
C ILE A 201 7.16 -0.26 15.37
N PRO A 202 6.31 0.10 16.36
CA PRO A 202 6.74 0.79 17.57
C PRO A 202 7.63 -0.07 18.49
N ASP A 203 7.57 -1.39 18.36
CA ASP A 203 8.37 -2.34 19.16
C ASP A 203 9.60 -2.84 18.40
N PHE A 204 10.01 -2.15 17.33
CA PHE A 204 11.16 -2.56 16.51
C PHE A 204 12.45 -2.61 17.33
N ARG A 205 13.21 -3.68 17.15
CA ARG A 205 14.54 -3.88 17.74
C ARG A 205 15.42 -4.59 16.74
N PHE A 206 16.63 -4.09 16.50
CA PHE A 206 17.59 -4.79 15.66
C PHE A 206 18.21 -5.96 16.43
N HIS A 207 17.50 -7.08 16.48
CA HIS A 207 17.85 -8.23 17.31
C HIS A 207 17.69 -9.55 16.55
N ILE A 208 18.59 -10.50 16.84
CA ILE A 208 18.47 -11.89 16.46
C ILE A 208 19.16 -12.78 17.49
N ASP A 209 18.59 -13.95 17.77
CA ASP A 209 19.16 -14.90 18.72
C ASP A 209 20.42 -15.57 18.16
N ASN A 210 21.49 -15.57 18.96
CA ASN A 210 22.82 -16.10 18.59
C ASN A 210 23.34 -15.50 17.27
N PRO A 211 23.58 -14.18 17.18
CA PRO A 211 23.87 -13.49 15.92
C PRO A 211 25.16 -13.98 15.24
N LYS A 212 26.11 -14.55 15.99
CA LYS A 212 27.33 -15.15 15.43
C LYS A 212 27.07 -16.41 14.61
N ASP A 213 25.97 -17.10 14.88
CA ASP A 213 25.59 -18.35 14.20
C ASP A 213 24.36 -18.15 13.29
N ASN A 214 23.52 -17.15 13.55
CA ASN A 214 22.26 -16.92 12.84
C ASN A 214 22.17 -15.56 12.13
N GLY A 215 23.24 -14.76 12.11
CA GLY A 215 23.19 -13.37 11.62
C GLY A 215 22.58 -13.22 10.22
N TYR A 216 22.77 -14.19 9.33
CA TYR A 216 22.13 -14.22 8.01
C TYR A 216 20.59 -14.09 8.03
N LYS A 217 19.89 -14.56 9.08
CA LYS A 217 18.41 -14.47 9.15
C LYS A 217 17.91 -13.07 9.50
N ILE A 218 18.81 -12.10 9.75
CA ILE A 218 18.39 -10.71 9.98
C ILE A 218 17.65 -10.15 8.77
N GLY A 219 17.98 -10.61 7.56
CA GLY A 219 17.31 -10.15 6.35
C GLY A 219 15.83 -10.52 6.32
N ASP A 220 15.49 -11.76 6.72
CA ASP A 220 14.10 -12.19 6.90
C ASP A 220 13.37 -11.38 7.97
N TYR A 221 14.06 -11.07 9.09
CA TYR A 221 13.51 -10.22 10.13
C TYR A 221 13.19 -8.81 9.62
N ILE A 222 14.14 -8.17 8.92
CA ILE A 222 13.94 -6.84 8.34
C ILE A 222 12.81 -6.85 7.31
N LEU A 223 12.73 -7.90 6.49
CA LEU A 223 11.67 -8.06 5.51
C LEU A 223 10.28 -8.16 6.17
N GLU A 224 10.17 -8.94 7.25
CA GLU A 224 8.95 -9.01 8.07
C GLU A 224 8.57 -7.62 8.62
N GLN A 225 9.54 -6.84 9.13
CA GLN A 225 9.30 -5.48 9.62
C GLN A 225 8.85 -4.52 8.50
N LEU A 226 9.40 -4.63 7.29
CA LEU A 226 8.93 -3.88 6.12
C LEU A 226 7.50 -4.26 5.72
N ILE A 227 7.14 -5.54 5.81
CA ILE A 227 5.78 -6.04 5.54
C ILE A 227 4.80 -5.49 6.58
N ILE A 228 5.11 -5.63 7.87
CA ILE A 228 4.28 -5.11 8.97
C ILE A 228 4.12 -3.58 8.82
N GLY A 229 5.23 -2.88 8.58
CA GLY A 229 5.26 -1.44 8.40
C GLY A 229 4.42 -0.92 7.23
N ASN A 230 4.28 -1.72 6.17
CA ASN A 230 3.52 -1.36 4.98
C ASN A 230 1.99 -1.53 5.13
N VAL A 231 1.52 -2.21 6.18
CA VAL A 231 0.09 -2.52 6.36
C VAL A 231 -0.77 -1.25 6.36
N ASN A 232 -0.35 -0.20 7.08
CA ASN A 232 -1.11 1.05 7.14
C ASN A 232 -1.18 1.76 5.78
N THR A 233 -0.10 1.71 4.99
CA THR A 233 -0.07 2.26 3.63
C THR A 233 -1.06 1.53 2.73
N ILE A 234 -1.12 0.19 2.82
CA ILE A 234 -2.08 -0.60 2.05
C ILE A 234 -3.50 -0.28 2.48
N LYS A 235 -3.78 -0.22 3.79
CA LYS A 235 -5.09 0.16 4.31
C LYS A 235 -5.54 1.49 3.70
N LEU A 236 -4.70 2.52 3.77
CA LEU A 236 -5.01 3.84 3.23
C LEU A 236 -5.25 3.80 1.70
N LYS A 237 -4.40 3.10 0.95
CA LYS A 237 -4.57 2.91 -0.51
C LYS A 237 -5.88 2.20 -0.83
N SER A 238 -6.23 1.14 -0.11
CA SER A 238 -7.48 0.39 -0.30
C SER A 238 -8.71 1.26 -0.04
N TYR A 239 -8.76 2.00 1.07
CA TYR A 239 -9.89 2.90 1.35
C TYR A 239 -9.98 4.03 0.32
N SER A 240 -8.84 4.62 -0.07
CA SER A 240 -8.80 5.69 -1.06
C SER A 240 -9.30 5.21 -2.44
N PHE A 241 -8.85 4.01 -2.85
CA PHE A 241 -9.27 3.41 -4.11
C PHE A 241 -10.75 3.03 -4.12
N SER A 242 -11.25 2.42 -3.04
CA SER A 242 -12.67 2.11 -2.88
C SER A 242 -13.54 3.39 -2.87
N PHE A 243 -13.08 4.47 -2.24
CA PHE A 243 -13.76 5.77 -2.28
C PHE A 243 -13.84 6.33 -3.70
N LEU A 244 -12.72 6.32 -4.42
CA LEU A 244 -12.65 6.78 -5.80
C LEU A 244 -13.62 6.00 -6.69
N ILE A 245 -13.68 4.67 -6.55
CA ILE A 245 -14.61 3.82 -7.30
C ILE A 245 -16.08 4.08 -6.90
N CYS A 246 -16.41 3.96 -5.62
CA CYS A 246 -17.80 3.98 -5.16
C CYS A 246 -18.43 5.37 -5.21
N VAL A 247 -17.65 6.43 -5.07
CA VAL A 247 -18.17 7.81 -5.01
C VAL A 247 -17.89 8.56 -6.31
N LEU A 248 -16.61 8.71 -6.68
CA LEU A 248 -16.22 9.59 -7.78
C LEU A 248 -16.56 8.98 -9.15
N PHE A 249 -16.15 7.73 -9.41
CA PHE A 249 -16.49 7.07 -10.67
C PHE A 249 -17.99 6.83 -10.80
N THR A 250 -18.67 6.44 -9.72
CA THR A 250 -20.14 6.36 -9.74
C THR A 250 -20.79 7.68 -10.14
N LEU A 251 -20.34 8.80 -9.58
CA LEU A 251 -20.85 10.12 -9.94
C LEU A 251 -20.67 10.40 -11.44
N ILE A 252 -19.50 10.11 -11.99
CA ILE A 252 -19.22 10.27 -13.43
C ILE A 252 -20.16 9.38 -14.25
N THR A 253 -20.32 8.11 -13.89
CA THR A 253 -21.23 7.16 -14.56
C THR A 253 -22.68 7.67 -14.55
N VAL A 254 -23.15 8.19 -13.41
CA VAL A 254 -24.50 8.74 -13.30
C VAL A 254 -24.68 9.98 -14.18
N ILE A 255 -23.69 10.89 -14.23
CA ILE A 255 -23.74 12.07 -15.09
C ILE A 255 -23.85 11.64 -16.56
N ILE A 256 -23.01 10.70 -17.00
CA ILE A 256 -23.02 10.18 -18.37
C ILE A 256 -24.41 9.60 -18.71
N LEU A 257 -24.91 8.67 -17.88
CA LEU A 257 -26.21 8.03 -18.13
C LEU A 257 -27.37 9.02 -18.05
N TRP A 258 -27.34 9.99 -17.14
CA TRP A 258 -28.35 11.05 -17.11
C TRP A 258 -28.35 11.87 -18.40
N VAL A 259 -27.19 12.26 -18.93
CA VAL A 259 -27.11 13.03 -20.19
C VAL A 259 -27.73 12.27 -21.35
N PHE A 260 -27.47 10.96 -21.46
CA PHE A 260 -28.01 10.11 -22.53
C PHE A 260 -29.51 9.82 -22.37
N PHE A 261 -29.98 9.51 -21.16
CA PHE A 261 -31.36 9.03 -20.95
C PHE A 261 -32.38 10.13 -20.60
N ARG A 262 -31.95 11.34 -20.19
CA ARG A 262 -32.88 12.40 -19.76
C ARG A 262 -33.92 12.81 -20.81
N LYS A 263 -33.63 12.65 -22.10
CA LYS A 263 -34.57 13.03 -23.16
C LYS A 263 -35.70 12.01 -23.30
N ASN A 264 -35.40 10.72 -23.19
CA ASN A 264 -36.32 9.64 -23.59
C ASN A 264 -36.91 8.86 -22.40
N GLY A 265 -36.36 8.98 -21.19
CA GLY A 265 -36.82 8.23 -20.01
C GLY A 265 -37.91 8.91 -19.18
N ILE A 266 -38.49 8.16 -18.24
CA ILE A 266 -39.50 8.62 -17.26
C ILE A 266 -38.86 9.58 -16.23
N MET A 267 -37.61 9.31 -15.86
CA MET A 267 -36.81 10.18 -15.00
C MET A 267 -36.14 11.28 -15.82
N LYS A 268 -36.20 12.53 -15.34
CA LYS A 268 -35.67 13.70 -16.05
C LYS A 268 -34.59 14.43 -15.27
N LYS A 269 -34.67 14.40 -13.93
CA LYS A 269 -33.78 15.17 -13.06
C LYS A 269 -32.57 14.35 -12.66
N PHE A 270 -31.39 14.98 -12.62
CA PHE A 270 -30.14 14.33 -12.18
C PHE A 270 -30.29 13.64 -10.82
N LYS A 271 -30.97 14.29 -9.86
CA LYS A 271 -31.27 13.75 -8.54
C LYS A 271 -31.93 12.36 -8.60
N GLU A 272 -32.86 12.15 -9.54
CA GLU A 272 -33.58 10.87 -9.67
C GLU A 272 -32.60 9.76 -10.08
N TYR A 273 -31.76 10.03 -11.07
CA TYR A 273 -30.73 9.08 -11.53
C TYR A 273 -29.74 8.75 -10.41
N TYR A 274 -29.26 9.76 -9.70
CA TYR A 274 -28.31 9.58 -8.60
C TYR A 274 -28.89 8.76 -7.44
N ASN A 275 -30.15 8.97 -7.11
CA ASN A 275 -30.85 8.19 -6.09
C ASN A 275 -31.02 6.71 -6.52
N ILE A 276 -31.41 6.45 -7.78
CA ILE A 276 -31.52 5.07 -8.27
C ILE A 276 -30.15 4.39 -8.30
N ALA A 277 -29.08 5.12 -8.67
CA ALA A 277 -27.73 4.60 -8.63
C ALA A 277 -27.31 4.15 -7.23
N ALA A 278 -27.64 4.94 -6.20
CA ALA A 278 -27.33 4.60 -4.82
C ALA A 278 -28.07 3.34 -4.34
N ILE A 279 -29.34 3.17 -4.71
CA ILE A 279 -30.09 1.96 -4.38
C ILE A 279 -29.56 0.75 -5.15
N ALA A 280 -29.23 0.93 -6.44
CA ALA A 280 -28.67 -0.12 -7.28
C ALA A 280 -27.26 -0.54 -6.84
N SER A 281 -26.48 0.34 -6.20
CA SER A 281 -25.16 -0.04 -5.68
C SER A 281 -25.22 -0.94 -4.46
N VAL A 282 -26.30 -0.91 -3.66
CA VAL A 282 -26.43 -1.73 -2.45
C VAL A 282 -26.24 -3.23 -2.70
N PRO A 283 -27.02 -3.90 -3.60
CA PRO A 283 -26.85 -5.33 -3.84
C PRO A 283 -25.45 -5.66 -4.40
N VAL A 284 -24.92 -4.81 -5.30
CA VAL A 284 -23.58 -5.01 -5.87
C VAL A 284 -22.51 -4.89 -4.79
N THR A 285 -22.62 -3.91 -3.89
CA THR A 285 -21.72 -3.73 -2.74
C THR A 285 -21.73 -4.96 -1.85
N ILE A 286 -22.91 -5.49 -1.50
CA ILE A 286 -23.02 -6.66 -0.62
C ILE A 286 -22.34 -7.88 -1.25
N VAL A 287 -22.59 -8.12 -2.54
CA VAL A 287 -21.97 -9.23 -3.27
C VAL A 287 -20.45 -9.09 -3.31
N PHE A 288 -19.94 -7.91 -3.67
CA PHE A 288 -18.49 -7.69 -3.70
C PHE A 288 -17.86 -7.73 -2.32
N PHE A 289 -18.51 -7.20 -1.28
CA PHE A 289 -18.01 -7.28 0.08
C PHE A 289 -17.69 -8.72 0.49
N ILE A 290 -18.58 -9.68 0.15
CA ILE A 290 -18.37 -11.11 0.43
C ILE A 290 -17.20 -11.66 -0.40
N PHE A 291 -17.16 -11.38 -1.70
CA PHE A 291 -16.12 -11.94 -2.59
C PHE A 291 -14.72 -11.36 -2.36
N LEU A 292 -14.62 -10.09 -1.93
CA LEU A 292 -13.34 -9.42 -1.72
C LEU A 292 -12.53 -10.00 -0.56
N TRP A 293 -13.16 -10.71 0.39
CA TRP A 293 -12.45 -11.47 1.42
C TRP A 293 -11.56 -12.57 0.83
N PHE A 294 -11.97 -13.15 -0.30
CA PHE A 294 -11.26 -14.24 -0.95
C PHE A 294 -10.41 -13.76 -2.14
N PHE A 295 -10.91 -12.77 -2.89
CA PHE A 295 -10.27 -12.27 -4.10
C PHE A 295 -10.25 -10.73 -4.13
N PRO A 296 -9.30 -10.07 -3.45
CA PRO A 296 -9.24 -8.61 -3.36
C PRO A 296 -9.14 -7.91 -4.73
N LYS A 297 -8.48 -8.56 -5.70
CA LYS A 297 -8.34 -8.04 -7.07
C LYS A 297 -9.68 -7.86 -7.80
N LEU A 298 -10.77 -8.46 -7.32
CA LEU A 298 -12.11 -8.25 -7.88
C LEU A 298 -12.56 -6.79 -7.76
N LEU A 299 -12.02 -5.99 -6.84
CA LEU A 299 -12.42 -4.59 -6.70
C LEU A 299 -12.23 -3.81 -8.02
N ASN A 300 -11.23 -4.18 -8.83
CA ASN A 300 -10.97 -3.58 -10.13
C ASN A 300 -12.13 -3.72 -11.12
N ILE A 301 -12.97 -4.76 -10.99
CA ILE A 301 -14.12 -4.99 -11.88
C ILE A 301 -15.45 -4.51 -11.30
N TYR A 302 -15.46 -4.02 -10.05
CA TYR A 302 -16.67 -3.55 -9.37
C TYR A 302 -17.43 -2.52 -10.20
N ILE A 303 -16.74 -1.52 -10.75
CA ILE A 303 -17.37 -0.41 -11.46
C ILE A 303 -18.10 -0.88 -12.73
N TYR A 304 -17.59 -1.92 -13.41
CA TYR A 304 -18.23 -2.47 -14.61
C TYR A 304 -19.50 -3.25 -14.26
N VAL A 305 -19.45 -4.07 -13.21
CA VAL A 305 -20.62 -4.82 -12.74
C VAL A 305 -21.70 -3.87 -12.22
N PHE A 306 -21.30 -2.86 -11.44
CA PHE A 306 -22.20 -1.80 -10.99
C PHE A 306 -22.82 -1.06 -12.17
N SER A 307 -22.03 -0.62 -13.15
CA SER A 307 -22.52 0.13 -14.31
C SER A 307 -23.50 -0.70 -15.14
N LEU A 308 -23.22 -1.99 -15.34
CA LEU A 308 -24.12 -2.91 -16.04
C LEU A 308 -25.44 -3.09 -15.28
N PHE A 309 -25.38 -3.37 -13.98
CA PHE A 309 -26.58 -3.54 -13.16
C PHE A 309 -27.41 -2.25 -13.08
N TYR A 310 -26.75 -1.09 -12.97
CA TYR A 310 -27.40 0.20 -12.98
C TYR A 310 -28.06 0.50 -14.33
N LEU A 311 -27.40 0.18 -15.45
CA LEU A 311 -27.97 0.32 -16.80
C LEU A 311 -29.23 -0.56 -16.98
N ILE A 312 -29.16 -1.83 -16.57
CA ILE A 312 -30.32 -2.74 -16.54
C ILE A 312 -31.43 -2.12 -15.69
N SER A 313 -31.06 -1.51 -14.56
CA SER A 313 -32.03 -0.91 -13.66
C SER A 313 -32.76 0.28 -14.30
N LEU A 314 -32.02 1.17 -14.96
CA LEU A 314 -32.59 2.28 -15.70
C LEU A 314 -33.47 1.83 -16.86
N ALA A 315 -33.04 0.81 -17.62
CA ALA A 315 -33.81 0.28 -18.75
C ALA A 315 -35.14 -0.33 -18.28
N ALA A 316 -35.11 -1.14 -17.22
CA ALA A 316 -36.32 -1.73 -16.64
C ALA A 316 -37.29 -0.65 -16.14
N ILE A 317 -36.79 0.37 -15.43
CA ILE A 317 -37.63 1.47 -14.94
C ILE A 317 -38.27 2.25 -16.10
N ASN A 318 -37.52 2.55 -17.16
CA ASN A 318 -38.03 3.33 -18.29
C ASN A 318 -39.02 2.56 -19.19
N ASN A 319 -38.96 1.22 -19.19
CA ASN A 319 -39.81 0.36 -20.02
C ASN A 319 -41.01 -0.24 -19.25
N THR A 320 -41.24 0.15 -17.99
CA THR A 320 -42.42 -0.31 -17.25
C THR A 320 -43.63 0.54 -17.64
N GLU A 321 -44.62 -0.06 -18.31
CA GLU A 321 -45.82 0.62 -18.82
C GLU A 321 -46.80 1.08 -17.71
N ASP A 322 -46.65 0.60 -16.46
CA ASP A 322 -47.62 0.76 -15.37
C ASP A 322 -47.42 2.00 -14.45
N LEU A 323 -46.83 3.10 -14.93
CA LEU A 323 -46.67 4.33 -14.14
C LEU A 323 -47.07 5.62 -14.89
N VAL A 324 -48.07 5.51 -15.78
CA VAL A 324 -48.80 6.64 -16.37
C VAL A 324 -50.01 7.00 -15.53
#